data_AF-A0A1L8ZDN5-F1
#
_entry.id   AF-A0A1L8ZDN5-F1
#
_cell.length_a   1.000
_cell.length_b   1.000
_cell.length_c   1.000
_cell.angle_alpha   90.00
_cell.angle_beta   90.00
_cell.angle_gamma   90.00
#
_symmetry.space_group_name_H-M   'P 1'
#
loop_
_entity.id
_entity.type
_entity.pdbx_description
1 polymer ?
#
loop_
_entity_poly.entity_id
_entity_poly.type
_entity_poly.pdbx_seq_one_letter_code
_entity_poly.pdbx_strand_id
1 'polypeptide(L)' 'MEERYGEKKPVIKKALVDLEGRPFKEFVKNRDKWALNNLYSCPGPVQYFGSSEIVDEITETLKLELSK' A
#
# COMPACT_ATOMS: atom_id res chain seq x y z
N MET A 1 8.64 17.14 18.02
CA MET A 1 9.44 18.23 17.43
C MET A 1 10.27 17.64 16.31
N GLU A 2 10.22 18.22 15.12
CA GLU A 2 11.10 17.88 13.99
C GLU A 2 11.83 19.17 13.57
N GLU A 3 13.07 19.06 13.10
CA GLU A 3 13.80 20.23 12.62
C GLU A 3 13.36 20.58 11.20
N ARG A 4 12.97 21.84 10.99
CA ARG A 4 12.54 22.39 9.71
C ARG A 4 13.17 23.75 9.53
N TYR A 5 13.92 23.92 8.45
CA TYR A 5 14.64 25.16 8.15
C TYR A 5 15.54 25.63 9.32
N GLY A 6 16.22 24.69 10.00
CA GLY A 6 17.14 24.99 11.11
C GLY A 6 16.47 25.17 12.48
N GLU A 7 15.15 25.01 12.60
CA GLU A 7 14.43 25.19 13.88
C GLU A 7 13.60 23.97 14.25
N LYS A 8 13.51 23.65 15.55
CA LYS A 8 12.62 22.61 16.07
C LYS A 8 11.17 23.08 16.06
N LYS A 9 10.33 22.48 15.21
CA LYS A 9 8.90 22.82 15.08
C LYS A 9 8.03 21.65 15.56
N PRO A 10 6.88 21.91 16.22
CA PRO A 10 5.88 20.87 16.46
C PRO A 10 5.28 20.45 15.12
N VAL A 11 5.27 19.15 14.83
CA VAL A 11 4.78 18.60 13.57
C VAL A 11 4.03 17.29 13.81
N ILE A 12 3.16 16.92 12.87
CA ILE A 12 2.58 15.58 12.79
C ILE A 12 3.65 14.63 12.22
N LYS A 13 3.91 13.53 12.91
CA LYS A 13 4.91 12.54 12.48
C LYS A 13 4.40 11.78 11.26
N LYS A 14 5.23 11.68 10.22
CA LYS A 14 4.93 10.87 9.02
C LYS A 14 4.76 9.40 9.41
N ALA A 15 3.65 8.79 9.02
CA ALA A 15 3.46 7.34 9.08
C ALA A 15 4.19 6.72 7.89
N LEU A 16 5.21 5.93 8.18
CA LEU A 16 5.98 5.20 7.17
C LEU A 16 5.43 3.78 7.03
N VAL A 17 5.96 3.02 6.06
CA VAL A 17 5.67 1.59 5.94
C VAL A 17 6.10 0.87 7.21
N ASP A 18 5.19 0.10 7.79
CA ASP A 18 5.52 -0.84 8.86
C ASP A 18 6.10 -2.12 8.27
N LEU A 19 7.37 -2.40 8.55
CA LEU A 19 8.07 -3.59 8.05
C LEU A 19 7.53 -4.88 8.71
N GLU A 20 6.88 -4.77 9.86
CA GLU A 20 6.17 -5.90 10.48
C GLU A 20 4.70 -5.98 10.05
N GLY A 21 4.23 -4.99 9.28
CA GLY A 21 2.88 -4.88 8.77
C GLY A 21 2.57 -5.93 7.71
N ARG A 22 1.28 -6.31 7.62
CA ARG A 22 0.78 -7.30 6.67
C ARG A 22 1.06 -6.94 5.20
N PRO A 23 0.90 -5.68 4.74
CA PRO A 23 1.22 -5.32 3.37
C PRO A 23 2.68 -5.64 2.99
N PHE A 24 3.62 -5.28 3.87
CA PHE A 24 5.04 -5.54 3.61
C PHE A 24 5.37 -7.04 3.69
N LYS A 25 4.77 -7.78 4.62
CA LYS A 25 4.93 -9.23 4.72
C LYS A 25 4.42 -9.97 3.48
N GLU A 26 3.28 -9.57 2.91
CA GLU A 26 2.79 -10.18 1.66
C GLU A 26 3.72 -9.86 0.48
N PHE A 27 4.31 -8.67 0.43
CA PHE A 27 5.36 -8.35 -0.54
C PHE A 27 6.60 -9.25 -0.36
N VAL A 28 7.14 -9.37 0.86
CA VAL A 28 8.32 -10.21 1.15
C VAL A 28 8.07 -11.67 0.76
N LYS A 29 6.87 -12.19 1.03
CA LYS A 29 6.47 -13.56 0.70
C LYS A 29 6.50 -13.87 -0.80
N ASN A 30 6.20 -12.89 -1.66
CA ASN A 30 6.01 -13.14 -3.09
C ASN A 30 7.12 -12.58 -3.99
N ARG A 31 7.90 -11.59 -3.53
CA ARG A 31 8.86 -10.85 -4.37
C ARG A 31 9.88 -11.73 -5.11
N ASP A 32 10.38 -12.80 -4.49
CA ASP A 32 11.39 -13.67 -5.12
C ASP A 32 10.76 -14.48 -6.27
N LYS A 33 9.50 -14.89 -6.11
CA LYS A 33 8.72 -15.56 -7.17
C LYS A 33 8.47 -14.61 -8.33
N TRP A 34 8.10 -13.36 -8.05
CA TRP A 34 7.85 -12.34 -9.07
C TRP A 34 9.12 -11.93 -9.80
N ALA A 35 10.28 -11.97 -9.14
CA ALA A 35 11.56 -11.65 -9.78
C ALA A 35 11.96 -12.69 -10.84
N LEU A 36 11.62 -13.97 -10.62
CA LEU A 36 12.06 -15.08 -11.47
C LEU A 36 11.03 -15.46 -12.56
N ASN A 37 9.78 -15.03 -12.43
CA ASN A 37 8.67 -15.48 -13.27
C ASN A 37 7.86 -14.32 -13.84
N ASN A 38 7.20 -14.56 -14.97
CA ASN A 38 6.30 -13.58 -15.62
C ASN A 38 4.92 -13.57 -14.97
N LEU A 39 4.81 -13.01 -13.76
CA LEU A 39 3.59 -12.94 -12.96
C LEU A 39 3.04 -11.51 -12.87
N TYR A 40 2.96 -10.84 -14.00
CA TYR A 40 2.49 -9.46 -14.08
C TYR A 40 0.98 -9.37 -13.87
N SER A 41 0.56 -8.33 -13.15
CA SER A 41 -0.84 -7.92 -13.08
C SER A 41 -1.03 -6.62 -13.86
N CYS A 42 -2.03 -6.59 -14.73
CA CYS A 42 -2.36 -5.44 -15.58
C CYS A 42 -3.74 -4.92 -15.16
N PRO A 43 -3.86 -4.16 -14.06
CA PRO A 43 -5.14 -3.59 -13.64
C PRO A 43 -5.69 -2.67 -14.73
N GLY A 44 -7.01 -2.70 -14.90
CA GLY A 44 -7.70 -1.83 -15.85
C GLY A 44 -7.75 -0.36 -15.39
N PRO A 45 -8.34 0.53 -16.21
CA PRO A 45 -8.61 1.91 -15.81
C PRO A 45 -9.59 1.96 -14.62
N VAL A 46 -9.54 3.05 -13.85
CA VAL A 46 -10.56 3.33 -12.82
C VAL A 46 -11.93 3.44 -13.48
N GLN A 47 -12.90 2.69 -12.96
CA GLN A 47 -14.27 2.68 -13.47
C GLN A 47 -15.19 3.49 -12.54
N TYR A 48 -16.08 4.27 -13.13
CA TYR A 48 -17.06 5.09 -12.40
C TYR A 48 -18.50 4.60 -12.58
N PHE A 49 -18.71 3.61 -13.45
CA PHE A 49 -20.02 3.04 -13.78
C PHE A 49 -19.90 1.52 -13.92
N GLY A 50 -20.96 0.79 -13.59
CA GLY A 50 -21.00 -0.67 -13.68
C GLY A 50 -21.24 -1.35 -12.33
N SER A 51 -20.72 -2.56 -12.17
CA SER A 51 -20.86 -3.36 -10.93
C SER A 51 -20.13 -2.69 -9.76
N SER A 52 -20.74 -2.70 -8.58
CA SER A 52 -20.14 -2.17 -7.34
C SER A 52 -18.83 -2.86 -6.97
N GLU A 53 -18.67 -4.15 -7.31
CA GLU A 53 -17.42 -4.88 -7.08
C GLU A 53 -16.22 -4.23 -7.80
N ILE A 54 -16.45 -3.60 -8.95
CA ILE A 54 -15.39 -2.95 -9.74
C ILE A 54 -15.25 -1.47 -9.36
N VAL A 55 -16.39 -0.79 -9.18
CA VAL A 55 -16.42 0.67 -8.95
C VAL A 55 -15.99 1.02 -7.52
N ASP A 56 -16.32 0.17 -6.54
CA ASP A 56 -16.07 0.41 -5.11
C ASP A 56 -14.84 -0.35 -4.59
N GLU A 57 -13.98 -0.83 -5.49
CA GLU A 57 -12.77 -1.57 -5.13
C GLU A 57 -11.77 -0.69 -4.36
N ILE A 58 -11.13 -1.27 -3.33
CA ILE A 58 -10.20 -0.57 -2.44
C ILE A 58 -8.74 -1.04 -2.63
N THR A 59 -7.80 -0.30 -2.07
CA THR A 59 -6.37 -0.64 -2.17
C THR A 59 -6.01 -1.94 -1.45
N GLU A 60 -5.07 -2.70 -2.01
CA GLU A 60 -4.54 -3.92 -1.38
C GLU A 60 -3.94 -3.66 0.01
N THR A 61 -3.30 -2.49 0.21
CA THR A 61 -2.81 -2.07 1.52
C THR A 61 -3.94 -2.03 2.55
N LEU A 62 -5.06 -1.39 2.22
CA LEU A 62 -6.20 -1.28 3.14
C LEU A 62 -6.87 -2.63 3.39
N LYS A 63 -7.01 -3.48 2.36
CA LYS A 63 -7.54 -4.85 2.52
C LYS A 63 -6.69 -5.66 3.51
N LEU A 64 -5.37 -5.66 3.31
CA LEU A 64 -4.44 -6.41 4.17
C LEU A 64 -4.38 -5.84 5.59
N GLU A 65 -4.40 -4.51 5.76
CA GLU A 65 -4.41 -3.87 7.07
C GLU A 65 -5.71 -4.07 7.85
N LEU A 66 -6.86 -4.19 7.18
CA LEU A 66 -8.17 -4.36 7.83
C LEU A 66 -8.63 -5.81 7.97
N SER A 67 -8.10 -6.74 7.16
CA SER A 67 -8.32 -8.18 7.36
C SER A 67 -8.03 -8.56 8.82
N LYS A 68 -8.61 -9.62 9.38
CA LYS A 68 -8.26 -10.08 10.74
C LYS A 68 -7.37 -11.31 10.65
#